data_AF-A0A1E1XNA2-F1
#
_entry.id   AF-A0A1E1XNA2-F1
#
_cell.length_a   1.000
_cell.length_b   1.000
_cell.length_c   1.000
_cell.angle_alpha   90.00
_cell.angle_beta   90.00
_cell.angle_gamma   90.00
#
_symmetry.space_group_name_H-M   'P 1'
#
loop_
_entity.id
_entity.type
_entity.pdbx_description
1 polymer ?
#
loop_
_entity_poly.entity_id
_entity_poly.type
_entity_poly.pdbx_seq_one_letter_code
_entity_poly.pdbx_strand_id
1 'polypeptide(L)'
;TIAKVVAHFEEDDTLPTVSAATMQRMLKKLGFRYKKRSRNAMLIEATHIVQCRRRYLRQIAELRRQGRPIFFTDETWVNAGHTRSRVWTDCTIQSAHQAHRSGLSTGLQNPSGKGGRLIVTHCGSEQGFVEGAAEVFRAKKNSGDYHEEMNGEHYENWFSRRLLPLLPPGSVIVMDNAPYHSVKQDKVPRMSSLKKDIQAWLSGKGVAWSSGMVKAELMQLVSSVNTGGEQYRVDCIAEAAGHLVVRLQPYHCQLNPIELVWSDVKGFVASQNKTFKLQDVEPLVWQGITQVTVEKWK
;
A
#
# COMPACT_ATOMS: atom_id res chain seq x y z
N THR A 1 4.24 28.95 5.30
CA THR A 1 4.66 29.02 6.72
C THR A 1 4.28 30.39 7.25
N ILE A 2 4.23 30.61 8.57
CA ILE A 2 3.87 31.93 9.13
C ILE A 2 4.76 33.04 8.55
N ALA A 3 6.07 32.79 8.45
CA ALA A 3 7.02 33.72 7.82
C ALA A 3 6.65 34.10 6.37
N LYS A 4 6.14 33.16 5.55
CA LYS A 4 5.71 33.46 4.18
C LYS A 4 4.45 34.32 4.14
N VAL A 5 3.52 34.12 5.07
CA VAL A 5 2.29 34.92 5.14
C VAL A 5 2.61 36.35 5.61
N VAL A 6 3.55 36.50 6.55
CA VAL A 6 4.04 37.81 6.97
C VAL A 6 4.73 38.54 5.81
N ALA A 7 5.61 37.85 5.06
CA ALA A 7 6.25 38.44 3.89
C ALA A 7 5.23 38.93 2.84
N HIS A 8 4.15 38.19 2.58
CA HIS A 8 3.08 38.64 1.68
C HIS A 8 2.27 39.83 2.23
N PHE A 9 2.13 39.96 3.55
CA PHE A 9 1.53 41.15 4.17
C PHE A 9 2.45 42.38 4.07
N GLU A 10 3.78 42.16 4.03
CA GLU A 10 4.78 43.21 3.85
C GLU A 10 4.92 43.65 2.38
N GLU A 11 4.54 42.80 1.43
CA GLU A 11 4.52 43.07 -0.02
C GLU A 11 3.22 43.77 -0.49
N ASP A 12 2.18 43.85 0.35
CA ASP A 12 0.87 44.42 0.02
C ASP A 12 0.61 45.70 0.82
N ASP A 13 0.67 46.84 0.12
CA ASP A 13 0.48 48.19 0.69
C ASP A 13 -0.91 48.41 1.31
N THR A 14 -1.88 47.52 1.06
CA THR A 14 -3.23 47.60 1.63
C THR A 14 -3.38 46.87 2.96
N LEU A 15 -2.38 46.07 3.35
CA LEU A 15 -2.42 45.24 4.56
C LEU A 15 -1.51 45.82 5.66
N PRO A 16 -1.87 45.64 6.94
CA PRO A 16 -1.05 46.14 8.03
C PRO A 16 0.22 45.30 8.21
N THR A 17 1.34 45.97 8.56
CA THR A 17 2.55 45.28 8.98
C THR A 17 2.29 44.53 10.30
N VAL A 18 2.50 43.22 10.30
CA VAL A 18 2.21 42.35 11.45
C VAL A 18 3.39 41.45 11.77
N SER A 19 3.77 41.38 13.05
CA SER A 19 4.80 40.43 13.49
C SER A 19 4.33 38.98 13.34
N ALA A 20 5.28 38.06 13.18
CA ALA A 20 4.99 36.62 13.10
C ALA A 20 4.17 36.09 14.30
N ALA A 21 4.41 36.62 15.50
CA ALA A 21 3.65 36.27 16.70
C ALA A 21 2.19 36.75 16.61
N THR A 22 1.96 37.96 16.09
CA THR A 22 0.60 38.49 15.87
C THR A 22 -0.13 37.70 14.78
N MET A 23 0.53 37.41 13.66
CA MET A 23 -0.02 36.55 12.60
C MET A 23 -0.42 35.16 13.13
N GLN A 24 0.41 34.56 14.00
CA GLN A 24 0.08 33.28 14.64
C GLN A 24 -1.20 33.36 15.49
N ARG A 25 -1.39 34.44 16.25
CA ARG A 25 -2.59 34.68 17.06
C ARG A 25 -3.82 34.91 16.20
N MET A 26 -3.69 35.69 15.12
CA MET A 26 -4.77 35.92 14.16
C MET A 26 -5.24 34.63 13.51
N LEU A 27 -4.31 33.80 13.04
CA LEU A 27 -4.63 32.49 12.47
C LEU A 27 -5.37 31.58 13.47
N LYS A 28 -4.95 31.56 14.75
CA LYS A 28 -5.68 30.83 15.80
C LYS A 28 -7.09 31.37 16.02
N LYS A 29 -7.26 32.70 16.02
CA LYS A 29 -8.57 33.36 16.18
C LYS A 29 -9.50 33.10 14.99
N LEU A 30 -8.95 32.99 13.79
CA LEU A 30 -9.64 32.58 12.56
C LEU A 30 -9.92 31.06 12.49
N GLY A 31 -9.53 30.29 13.51
CA GLY A 31 -9.80 28.85 13.60
C GLY A 31 -8.73 27.95 12.98
N PHE A 32 -7.65 28.51 12.42
CA PHE A 32 -6.54 27.71 11.91
C PHE A 32 -5.72 27.10 13.05
N ARG A 33 -5.42 25.81 12.95
CA ARG A 33 -4.59 25.08 13.92
C ARG A 33 -3.35 24.52 13.26
N TYR A 34 -2.20 24.68 13.90
CA TYR A 34 -0.97 24.02 13.48
C TYR A 34 -1.07 22.52 13.81
N LYS A 35 -1.27 21.70 12.78
CA LYS A 35 -1.34 20.24 12.90
C LYS A 35 -0.20 19.64 12.09
N LYS A 36 0.31 18.49 12.56
CA LYS A 36 1.21 17.65 11.76
C LYS A 36 0.51 17.32 10.44
N ARG A 37 1.19 17.54 9.31
CA ARG A 37 0.65 17.13 8.00
C ARG A 37 0.36 15.62 8.05
N SER A 38 -0.91 15.26 7.89
CA SER A 38 -1.33 13.89 7.67
C SER A 38 -1.59 13.72 6.17
N ARG A 39 -1.38 12.50 5.63
CA ARG A 39 -1.70 12.19 4.23
C ARG A 39 -3.21 12.34 3.91
N ASN A 40 -4.06 12.43 4.93
CA ASN A 40 -5.51 12.55 4.75
C ASN A 40 -5.90 14.01 4.53
N ALA A 41 -5.73 14.47 3.29
CA ALA A 41 -6.32 15.72 2.79
C ALA A 41 -7.79 15.50 2.40
N MET A 42 -8.63 15.07 3.35
CA MET A 42 -10.05 14.74 3.13
C MET A 42 -10.91 15.88 2.56
N LEU A 43 -10.42 17.13 2.56
CA LEU A 43 -11.21 18.31 2.22
C LEU A 43 -11.04 18.83 0.79
N ILE A 44 -10.14 18.25 -0.02
CA ILE A 44 -9.92 18.67 -1.41
C ILE A 44 -9.67 17.41 -2.28
N GLU A 45 -10.68 16.55 -2.38
CA GLU A 45 -10.66 15.49 -3.41
C GLU A 45 -10.93 16.12 -4.79
N ALA A 46 -10.07 15.84 -5.77
CA ALA A 46 -10.33 16.27 -7.14
C ALA A 46 -11.61 15.61 -7.68
N THR A 47 -12.38 16.29 -8.53
CA THR A 47 -13.67 15.81 -9.04
C THR A 47 -13.61 14.42 -9.67
N HIS A 48 -12.53 14.12 -10.42
CA HIS A 48 -12.34 12.80 -11.02
C HIS A 48 -12.15 11.70 -9.97
N ILE A 49 -11.48 11.99 -8.85
CA ILE A 49 -11.29 11.07 -7.72
C ILE A 49 -12.64 10.77 -7.03
N VAL A 50 -13.50 11.79 -6.88
CA VAL A 50 -14.87 11.60 -6.37
C VAL A 50 -15.70 10.71 -7.29
N GLN A 51 -15.65 10.93 -8.60
CA GLN A 51 -16.35 10.10 -9.59
C GLN A 51 -15.88 8.64 -9.55
N CYS A 52 -14.56 8.44 -9.50
CA CYS A 52 -13.92 7.15 -9.34
C CYS A 52 -14.41 6.41 -8.08
N ARG A 53 -14.40 7.08 -6.92
CA ARG A 53 -14.93 6.51 -5.66
C ARG A 53 -16.41 6.13 -5.80
N ARG A 54 -17.24 6.99 -6.39
CA ARG A 54 -18.67 6.68 -6.59
C ARG A 54 -18.88 5.48 -7.49
N ARG A 55 -18.09 5.32 -8.56
CA ARG A 55 -18.15 4.15 -9.45
C ARG A 55 -17.81 2.88 -8.69
N TYR A 56 -16.69 2.89 -7.95
CA TYR A 56 -16.26 1.76 -7.12
C TYR A 56 -17.35 1.35 -6.11
N LEU A 57 -17.88 2.32 -5.35
CA LEU A 57 -18.91 2.04 -4.33
C LEU A 57 -20.18 1.44 -4.93
N ARG A 58 -20.63 1.94 -6.09
CA ARG A 58 -21.79 1.37 -6.81
C ARG A 58 -21.51 -0.04 -7.30
N GLN A 59 -20.31 -0.29 -7.83
CA GLN A 59 -19.91 -1.62 -8.30
C GLN A 59 -19.88 -2.62 -7.15
N ILE A 60 -19.25 -2.28 -6.02
CA ILE A 60 -19.23 -3.14 -4.83
C ILE A 60 -20.65 -3.38 -4.29
N ALA A 61 -21.50 -2.35 -4.23
CA ALA A 61 -22.89 -2.50 -3.81
C ALA A 61 -23.67 -3.46 -4.72
N GLU A 62 -23.45 -3.37 -6.03
CA GLU A 62 -24.06 -4.27 -7.01
C GLU A 62 -23.60 -5.72 -6.83
N LEU A 63 -22.29 -5.94 -6.69
CA LEU A 63 -21.72 -7.28 -6.50
C LEU A 63 -22.22 -7.92 -5.20
N ARG A 64 -22.38 -7.13 -4.13
CA ARG A 64 -23.02 -7.57 -2.88
C ARG A 64 -24.48 -7.93 -3.08
N ARG A 65 -25.24 -7.13 -3.84
CA ARG A 65 -26.65 -7.41 -4.17
C ARG A 65 -26.81 -8.71 -4.96
N GLN A 66 -25.83 -9.04 -5.81
CA GLN A 66 -25.76 -10.30 -6.53
C GLN A 66 -25.33 -11.50 -5.66
N GLY A 67 -25.01 -11.28 -4.38
CA GLY A 67 -24.54 -12.32 -3.47
C GLY A 67 -23.15 -12.85 -3.80
N ARG A 68 -22.34 -12.09 -4.56
CA ARG A 68 -20.99 -12.54 -4.91
C ARG A 68 -20.06 -12.46 -3.70
N PRO A 69 -19.28 -13.51 -3.39
CA PRO A 69 -18.26 -13.45 -2.34
C PRO A 69 -17.20 -12.39 -2.66
N ILE A 70 -16.93 -11.49 -1.71
CA ILE A 70 -15.94 -10.41 -1.89
C ILE A 70 -14.79 -10.62 -0.93
N PHE A 71 -13.60 -10.74 -1.50
CA PHE A 71 -12.34 -10.90 -0.81
C PHE A 71 -11.47 -9.68 -1.02
N PHE A 72 -10.70 -9.32 0.00
CA PHE A 72 -9.82 -8.18 0.04
C PHE A 72 -8.39 -8.69 0.23
N THR A 73 -7.47 -8.24 -0.62
CA THR A 73 -6.06 -8.58 -0.53
C THR A 73 -5.23 -7.31 -0.40
N ASP A 74 -4.12 -7.42 0.31
CA ASP A 74 -3.13 -6.36 0.49
C ASP A 74 -1.84 -6.92 1.09
N GLU A 75 -0.77 -6.16 0.95
CA GLU A 75 0.52 -6.40 1.55
C GLU A 75 0.76 -5.46 2.73
N THR A 76 1.38 -5.96 3.80
CA THR A 76 1.88 -5.11 4.87
C THR A 76 3.30 -5.49 5.27
N TRP A 77 3.92 -4.63 6.06
CA TRP A 77 5.25 -4.87 6.59
C TRP A 77 5.31 -4.76 8.10
N VAL A 78 6.16 -5.61 8.67
CA VAL A 78 6.49 -5.61 10.09
C VAL A 78 8.00 -5.54 10.22
N ASN A 79 8.51 -4.54 10.95
CA ASN A 79 9.95 -4.38 11.14
C ASN A 79 10.41 -5.07 12.44
N ALA A 80 11.68 -5.44 12.53
CA ALA A 80 12.25 -6.07 13.72
C ALA A 80 12.02 -5.22 14.99
N GLY A 81 12.20 -3.91 14.89
CA GLY A 81 11.93 -2.95 15.97
C GLY A 81 10.47 -2.53 16.14
N HIS A 82 9.49 -3.23 15.55
CA HIS A 82 8.08 -2.85 15.64
C HIS A 82 7.55 -2.99 17.07
N THR A 83 7.24 -1.86 17.70
CA THR A 83 6.88 -1.76 19.12
C THR A 83 5.81 -0.70 19.34
N ARG A 84 5.18 -0.72 20.51
CA ARG A 84 4.24 0.34 20.92
C ARG A 84 4.98 1.68 21.01
N SER A 85 4.37 2.72 20.45
CA SER A 85 4.92 4.08 20.48
C SER A 85 4.87 4.75 21.86
N ARG A 86 4.15 4.15 22.81
CA ARG A 86 4.01 4.59 24.20
C ARG A 86 4.20 3.40 25.12
N VAL A 87 5.14 3.52 26.04
CA VAL A 87 5.41 2.55 27.11
C VAL A 87 5.47 3.29 28.44
N TRP A 88 5.09 2.61 29.51
CA TRP A 88 5.30 3.13 30.86
C TRP A 88 6.78 2.92 31.21
N THR A 89 7.47 4.02 31.52
CA THR A 89 8.87 4.00 31.93
C THR A 89 8.94 4.33 33.40
N ASP A 90 9.69 3.53 34.15
CA ASP A 90 10.04 3.87 35.54
C ASP A 90 11.02 5.05 35.54
N CYS A 91 10.56 6.20 36.03
CA CYS A 91 11.37 7.42 36.12
C CYS A 91 12.18 7.50 37.42
N THR A 92 12.04 6.54 38.34
CA THR A 92 12.74 6.54 39.64
C THR A 92 14.16 5.99 39.56
N ILE A 93 14.43 5.15 38.54
CA ILE A 93 15.75 4.57 38.26
C ILE A 93 16.45 5.41 37.20
N GLN A 94 17.55 6.08 37.56
CA GLN A 94 18.22 7.04 36.67
C GLN A 94 19.39 6.45 35.88
N SER A 95 19.85 5.24 36.23
CA SER A 95 20.96 4.58 35.52
C SER A 95 20.93 3.04 35.63
N ALA A 96 21.57 2.37 34.67
CA ALA A 96 21.72 0.91 34.67
C ALA A 96 22.47 0.39 35.92
N HIS A 97 23.45 1.16 36.42
CA HIS A 97 24.19 0.82 37.64
C HIS A 97 23.30 0.87 38.89
N GLN A 98 22.42 1.87 39.00
CA GLN A 98 21.45 1.98 40.08
C GLN A 98 20.40 0.87 40.04
N ALA A 99 19.95 0.50 38.83
CA ALA A 99 19.03 -0.62 38.63
C ALA A 99 19.65 -1.94 39.11
N HIS A 100 20.87 -2.24 38.67
CA HIS A 100 21.60 -3.47 39.01
C HIS A 100 21.80 -3.61 40.53
N ARG A 101 22.25 -2.54 41.19
CA ARG A 101 22.50 -2.53 42.65
C ARG A 101 21.22 -2.69 43.49
N SER A 102 20.06 -2.39 42.90
CA SER A 102 18.75 -2.49 43.55
C SER A 102 17.98 -3.76 43.16
N GLY A 103 18.58 -4.64 42.34
CA GLY A 103 17.91 -5.83 41.79
C GLY A 103 16.78 -5.52 40.81
N LEU A 104 16.73 -4.30 40.28
CA LEU A 104 15.70 -3.81 39.35
C LEU A 104 16.23 -3.80 37.92
N SER A 105 15.33 -3.87 36.93
CA SER A 105 15.68 -3.68 35.52
C SER A 105 15.22 -2.31 35.03
N THR A 106 15.96 -1.68 34.11
CA THR A 106 15.63 -0.37 33.52
C THR A 106 14.49 -0.43 32.49
N GLY A 107 13.66 -1.48 32.51
CA GLY A 107 12.65 -1.76 31.49
C GLY A 107 13.23 -2.28 30.17
N LEU A 108 12.34 -2.49 29.19
CA LEU A 108 12.73 -2.92 27.83
C LEU A 108 13.56 -1.82 27.16
N GLN A 109 14.72 -2.18 26.61
CA GLN A 109 15.49 -1.23 25.81
C GLN A 109 14.70 -0.82 24.57
N ASN A 110 14.78 0.45 24.18
CA ASN A 110 14.23 0.87 22.90
C ASN A 110 15.06 0.26 21.76
N PRO A 111 14.44 -0.17 20.66
CA PRO A 111 15.18 -0.65 19.52
C PRO A 111 16.08 0.47 18.97
N SER A 112 17.32 0.12 18.59
CA SER A 112 18.31 1.05 18.03
C SER A 112 17.97 1.54 16.61
N GLY A 113 16.91 0.98 16.00
CA GLY A 113 16.40 1.35 14.68
C GLY A 113 15.24 0.44 14.25
N LYS A 114 14.73 0.61 13.02
CA LYS A 114 13.66 -0.26 12.49
C LYS A 114 14.11 -1.72 12.31
N GLY A 115 15.39 -1.94 11.99
CA GLY A 115 15.95 -3.28 11.73
C GLY A 115 15.42 -3.91 10.42
N GLY A 116 15.65 -5.22 10.26
CA GLY A 116 15.13 -6.00 9.12
C GLY A 116 13.60 -5.99 9.05
N ARG A 117 13.05 -6.39 7.91
CA ARG A 117 11.61 -6.30 7.61
C ARG A 117 11.05 -7.66 7.17
N LEU A 118 9.85 -7.96 7.65
CA LEU A 118 8.99 -9.00 7.11
C LEU A 118 7.96 -8.34 6.20
N ILE A 119 7.75 -8.95 5.04
CA ILE A 119 6.65 -8.66 4.13
C ILE A 119 5.60 -9.74 4.37
N VAL A 120 4.35 -9.31 4.47
CA VAL A 120 3.20 -10.16 4.73
C VAL A 120 2.17 -9.90 3.65
N THR A 121 1.77 -10.93 2.93
CA THR A 121 0.72 -10.87 1.92
C THR A 121 -0.40 -11.82 2.31
N HIS A 122 -1.64 -11.35 2.27
CA HIS A 122 -2.79 -12.19 2.62
C HIS A 122 -4.09 -11.64 2.02
N CYS A 123 -5.16 -12.42 2.21
CA CYS A 123 -6.47 -12.17 1.67
C CYS A 123 -7.52 -12.61 2.70
N GLY A 124 -8.61 -11.85 2.82
CA GLY A 124 -9.71 -12.19 3.71
C GLY A 124 -11.03 -11.55 3.28
N SER A 125 -12.09 -11.92 3.97
CA SER A 125 -13.45 -11.44 3.74
C SER A 125 -14.17 -11.25 5.07
N GLU A 126 -15.47 -10.93 5.04
CA GLU A 126 -16.33 -10.93 6.24
C GLU A 126 -16.35 -12.26 7.01
N GLN A 127 -15.85 -13.35 6.42
CA GLN A 127 -15.71 -14.67 7.05
C GLN A 127 -14.32 -14.91 7.67
N GLY A 128 -13.46 -13.88 7.70
CA GLY A 128 -12.10 -14.00 8.19
C GLY A 128 -11.05 -14.08 7.09
N PHE A 129 -9.82 -14.34 7.50
CA PHE A 129 -8.71 -14.63 6.60
C PHE A 129 -8.91 -15.96 5.86
N VAL A 130 -8.47 -16.03 4.60
CA VAL A 130 -8.51 -17.26 3.79
C VAL A 130 -7.42 -18.22 4.26
N GLU A 131 -7.80 -19.27 5.00
CA GLU A 131 -6.84 -20.23 5.55
C GLU A 131 -5.90 -20.79 4.47
N GLY A 132 -4.59 -20.75 4.72
CA GLY A 132 -3.55 -21.19 3.79
C GLY A 132 -3.07 -20.15 2.76
N ALA A 133 -3.76 -19.01 2.63
CA ALA A 133 -3.38 -17.95 1.68
C ALA A 133 -2.30 -16.99 2.21
N ALA A 134 -1.98 -17.01 3.50
CA ALA A 134 -0.97 -16.14 4.08
C ALA A 134 0.44 -16.49 3.56
N GLU A 135 1.21 -15.47 3.20
CA GLU A 135 2.64 -15.58 2.90
C GLU A 135 3.42 -14.55 3.72
N VAL A 136 4.46 -15.01 4.40
CA VAL A 136 5.35 -14.17 5.22
C VAL A 136 6.78 -14.47 4.80
N PHE A 137 7.51 -13.44 4.37
CA PHE A 137 8.91 -13.59 3.98
C PHE A 137 9.75 -12.39 4.40
N ARG A 138 11.07 -12.62 4.48
CA ARG A 138 12.03 -11.59 4.89
C ARG A 138 12.49 -10.77 3.69
N ALA A 139 12.49 -9.46 3.85
CA ALA A 139 13.17 -8.53 2.97
C ALA A 139 14.68 -8.85 2.90
N LYS A 140 15.27 -8.84 1.71
CA LYS A 140 16.72 -8.88 1.50
C LYS A 140 17.34 -7.51 1.84
N LYS A 141 18.65 -7.45 2.08
CA LYS A 141 19.30 -6.31 2.76
C LYS A 141 19.26 -4.97 1.98
N ASN A 142 18.93 -3.89 2.71
CA ASN A 142 19.50 -2.53 2.70
C ASN A 142 19.38 -1.60 1.46
N SER A 143 18.53 -1.83 0.45
CA SER A 143 18.15 -0.73 -0.45
C SER A 143 16.92 -0.02 0.11
N GLY A 144 16.98 1.31 0.19
CA GLY A 144 15.87 2.14 0.67
C GLY A 144 14.64 2.13 -0.24
N ASP A 145 14.69 1.40 -1.35
CA ASP A 145 13.63 1.28 -2.36
C ASP A 145 13.04 -0.14 -2.33
N TYR A 146 11.92 -0.27 -1.62
CA TYR A 146 11.28 -1.55 -1.31
C TYR A 146 10.51 -2.16 -2.48
N HIS A 147 10.30 -1.40 -3.56
CA HIS A 147 9.53 -1.84 -4.73
C HIS A 147 10.20 -2.98 -5.53
N GLU A 148 11.44 -3.36 -5.18
CA GLU A 148 12.17 -4.44 -5.85
C GLU A 148 11.86 -5.84 -5.28
N GLU A 149 11.38 -5.95 -4.03
CA GLU A 149 11.21 -7.25 -3.36
C GLU A 149 9.83 -7.86 -3.58
N MET A 150 8.78 -7.06 -3.39
CA MET A 150 7.44 -7.42 -3.84
C MET A 150 7.33 -7.01 -5.31
N ASN A 151 7.63 -7.94 -6.20
CA ASN A 151 7.54 -7.73 -7.64
C ASN A 151 6.36 -8.48 -8.25
N GLY A 152 6.01 -8.13 -9.49
CA GLY A 152 4.83 -8.68 -10.16
C GLY A 152 4.87 -10.20 -10.32
N GLU A 153 6.03 -10.80 -10.56
CA GLU A 153 6.15 -12.27 -10.68
C GLU A 153 5.90 -12.97 -9.33
N HIS A 154 6.44 -12.42 -8.24
CA HIS A 154 6.19 -12.96 -6.91
C HIS A 154 4.70 -12.86 -6.54
N TYR A 155 4.09 -11.69 -6.75
CA TYR A 155 2.67 -11.50 -6.51
C TYR A 155 1.81 -12.44 -7.37
N GLU A 156 2.09 -12.54 -8.67
CA GLU A 156 1.35 -13.42 -9.57
C GLU A 156 1.46 -14.90 -9.17
N ASN A 157 2.63 -15.34 -8.70
CA ASN A 157 2.82 -16.70 -8.19
C ASN A 157 2.00 -16.94 -6.91
N TRP A 158 2.06 -16.01 -5.95
CA TRP A 158 1.22 -16.08 -4.75
C TRP A 158 -0.27 -16.10 -5.11
N PHE A 159 -0.69 -15.17 -5.96
CA PHE A 159 -2.08 -15.00 -6.38
C PHE A 159 -2.59 -16.27 -7.07
N SER A 160 -1.90 -16.75 -8.10
CA SER A 160 -2.33 -17.91 -8.89
C SER A 160 -2.21 -19.24 -8.16
N ARG A 161 -1.13 -19.48 -7.41
CA ARG A 161 -0.83 -20.79 -6.84
C ARG A 161 -1.32 -20.97 -5.41
N ARG A 162 -1.41 -19.89 -4.64
CA ARG A 162 -1.89 -19.94 -3.25
C ARG A 162 -3.31 -19.43 -3.13
N LEU A 163 -3.59 -18.21 -3.59
CA LEU A 163 -4.88 -17.58 -3.34
C LEU A 163 -6.02 -18.21 -4.15
N LEU A 164 -5.94 -18.17 -5.49
CA LEU A 164 -7.08 -18.56 -6.35
C LEU A 164 -7.64 -19.96 -6.08
N PRO A 165 -6.83 -21.01 -5.84
CA PRO A 165 -7.36 -22.35 -5.55
C PRO A 165 -8.18 -22.44 -4.27
N LEU A 166 -8.04 -21.48 -3.36
CA LEU A 166 -8.73 -21.44 -2.06
C LEU A 166 -10.03 -20.62 -2.12
N LEU A 167 -10.29 -19.90 -3.21
CA LEU A 167 -11.46 -19.04 -3.33
C LEU A 167 -12.67 -19.79 -3.91
N PRO A 168 -13.88 -19.53 -3.40
CA PRO A 168 -15.11 -20.03 -4.02
C PRO A 168 -15.24 -19.56 -5.48
N PRO A 169 -15.85 -20.36 -6.38
CA PRO A 169 -16.12 -19.95 -7.75
C PRO A 169 -16.88 -18.63 -7.83
N GLY A 170 -16.57 -17.79 -8.82
CA GLY A 170 -17.25 -16.51 -8.99
C GLY A 170 -16.89 -15.44 -7.94
N SER A 171 -15.87 -15.67 -7.11
CA SER A 171 -15.37 -14.67 -6.16
C SER A 171 -14.94 -13.37 -6.82
N VAL A 172 -15.09 -12.28 -6.08
CA VAL A 172 -14.59 -10.94 -6.39
C VAL A 172 -13.37 -10.68 -5.52
N ILE A 173 -12.28 -10.26 -6.14
CA ILE A 173 -11.01 -9.98 -5.46
C ILE A 173 -10.73 -8.49 -5.57
N VAL A 174 -10.71 -7.82 -4.42
CA VAL A 174 -10.44 -6.39 -4.28
C VAL A 174 -8.97 -6.19 -3.94
N MET A 175 -8.27 -5.40 -4.74
CA MET A 175 -6.86 -5.07 -4.57
C MET A 175 -6.59 -3.60 -4.91
N ASP A 176 -5.42 -3.07 -4.54
CA ASP A 176 -5.02 -1.71 -4.91
C ASP A 176 -4.47 -1.61 -6.35
N ASN A 177 -3.90 -0.45 -6.69
CA ASN A 177 -3.29 -0.20 -8.01
C ASN A 177 -1.76 -0.14 -7.96
N ALA A 178 -1.12 -0.84 -7.02
CA ALA A 178 0.33 -0.91 -6.96
C ALA A 178 0.93 -1.35 -8.31
N PRO A 179 2.09 -0.81 -8.72
CA PRO A 179 2.68 -1.12 -10.02
C PRO A 179 2.87 -2.63 -10.29
N TYR A 180 3.15 -3.42 -9.25
CA TYR A 180 3.30 -4.87 -9.35
C TYR A 180 1.96 -5.63 -9.46
N HIS A 181 0.83 -5.03 -9.08
CA HIS A 181 -0.51 -5.56 -9.40
C HIS A 181 -0.91 -5.27 -10.85
N SER A 182 -0.36 -4.21 -11.43
CA SER A 182 -0.75 -3.65 -12.73
C SER A 182 0.25 -4.00 -13.84
N VAL A 183 0.88 -5.17 -13.76
CA VAL A 183 1.78 -5.63 -14.83
C VAL A 183 0.95 -5.92 -16.08
N LYS A 184 1.24 -5.21 -17.16
CA LYS A 184 0.53 -5.36 -18.43
C LYS A 184 0.75 -6.75 -19.04
N GLN A 185 -0.33 -7.37 -19.48
CA GLN A 185 -0.32 -8.62 -20.25
C GLN A 185 0.44 -8.42 -21.57
N ASP A 186 0.14 -7.32 -22.25
CA ASP A 186 0.80 -6.92 -23.48
C ASP A 186 1.63 -5.66 -23.26
N LYS A 187 2.95 -5.78 -23.42
CA LYS A 187 3.88 -4.65 -23.29
C LYS A 187 3.97 -3.91 -24.61
N VAL A 188 2.96 -3.07 -24.88
CA VAL A 188 2.93 -2.18 -26.04
C VAL A 188 4.22 -1.33 -26.06
N PRO A 189 5.02 -1.39 -27.14
CA PRO A 189 6.26 -0.63 -27.24
C PRO A 189 6.04 0.88 -27.13
N ARG A 190 7.07 1.59 -26.67
CA ARG A 190 7.11 3.06 -26.60
C ARG A 190 8.24 3.59 -27.47
N MET A 191 8.28 4.91 -27.71
CA MET A 191 9.40 5.56 -28.37
C MET A 191 10.75 5.36 -27.65
N SER A 192 10.76 4.92 -26.39
CA SER A 192 11.98 4.52 -25.67
C SER A 192 12.40 3.06 -25.92
N SER A 193 11.51 2.17 -26.37
CA SER A 193 11.80 0.75 -26.65
C SER A 193 12.83 0.56 -27.75
N LEU A 194 13.60 -0.52 -27.77
CA LEU A 194 14.57 -0.73 -28.86
C LEU A 194 13.82 -0.98 -30.19
N LYS A 195 14.40 -0.57 -31.32
CA LYS A 195 13.79 -0.77 -32.66
C LYS A 195 13.44 -2.24 -32.90
N LYS A 196 14.34 -3.15 -32.52
CA LYS A 196 14.15 -4.61 -32.62
C LYS A 196 12.95 -5.12 -31.81
N ASP A 197 12.67 -4.51 -30.65
CA ASP A 197 11.57 -4.93 -29.78
C ASP A 197 10.23 -4.47 -30.37
N ILE A 198 10.21 -3.27 -30.97
CA ILE A 198 9.04 -2.77 -31.71
C ILE A 198 8.72 -3.68 -32.89
N GLN A 199 9.75 -4.05 -33.65
CA GLN A 199 9.63 -4.97 -34.79
C GLN A 199 9.12 -6.35 -34.36
N ALA A 200 9.71 -6.94 -33.32
CA ALA A 200 9.28 -8.23 -32.77
C ALA A 200 7.83 -8.18 -32.28
N TRP A 201 7.43 -7.10 -31.63
CA TRP A 201 6.05 -6.90 -31.18
C TRP A 201 5.07 -6.82 -32.35
N LEU A 202 5.36 -6.02 -33.40
CA LEU A 202 4.54 -5.92 -34.60
C LEU A 202 4.40 -7.27 -35.31
N SER A 203 5.51 -8.00 -35.48
CA SER A 203 5.48 -9.36 -36.03
C SER A 203 4.63 -10.31 -35.18
N GLY A 204 4.73 -10.23 -33.85
CA GLY A 204 3.91 -11.01 -32.93
C GLY A 204 2.41 -10.69 -33.00
N LYS A 205 2.05 -9.48 -33.43
CA LYS A 205 0.67 -9.06 -33.73
C LYS A 205 0.23 -9.36 -35.17
N GLY A 206 1.10 -9.96 -35.99
CA GLY A 206 0.82 -10.23 -37.40
C GLY A 206 0.78 -8.97 -38.28
N VAL A 207 1.35 -7.86 -37.82
CA VAL A 207 1.40 -6.59 -38.56
C VAL A 207 2.65 -6.57 -39.43
N ALA A 208 2.48 -6.40 -40.73
CA ALA A 208 3.58 -6.28 -41.67
C ALA A 208 4.35 -4.97 -41.48
N TRP A 209 5.69 -5.05 -41.54
CA TRP A 209 6.60 -3.90 -41.49
C TRP A 209 7.81 -4.15 -42.38
N SER A 210 8.48 -3.07 -42.81
CA SER A 210 9.69 -3.14 -43.66
C SER A 210 10.95 -2.82 -42.86
N SER A 211 12.07 -3.48 -43.16
CA SER A 211 13.36 -3.28 -42.47
C SER A 211 13.90 -1.84 -42.58
N GLY A 212 13.56 -1.15 -43.67
CA GLY A 212 13.91 0.26 -43.90
C GLY A 212 13.15 1.25 -43.01
N MET A 213 12.02 0.84 -42.41
CA MET A 213 11.20 1.76 -41.61
C MET A 213 11.96 2.29 -40.40
N VAL A 214 11.88 3.60 -40.17
CA VAL A 214 12.43 4.22 -38.97
C VAL A 214 11.52 4.00 -37.77
N LYS A 215 12.03 4.27 -36.56
CA LYS A 215 11.30 4.04 -35.31
C LYS A 215 9.95 4.78 -35.27
N ALA A 216 9.89 5.98 -35.84
CA ALA A 216 8.66 6.77 -35.92
C ALA A 216 7.58 6.09 -36.78
N GLU A 217 7.95 5.56 -37.95
CA GLU A 217 7.03 4.83 -38.84
C GLU A 217 6.55 3.53 -38.20
N LEU A 218 7.46 2.79 -37.54
CA LEU A 218 7.07 1.58 -36.79
C LEU A 218 6.10 1.92 -35.65
N MET A 219 6.27 3.06 -34.97
CA MET A 219 5.35 3.49 -33.92
C MET A 219 3.98 3.93 -34.46
N GLN A 220 3.89 4.43 -35.70
CA GLN A 220 2.61 4.67 -36.36
C GLN A 220 1.85 3.35 -36.55
N LEU A 221 2.55 2.28 -36.99
CA LEU A 221 1.96 0.95 -37.06
C LEU A 221 1.54 0.44 -35.68
N VAL A 222 2.36 0.63 -34.64
CA VAL A 222 1.98 0.25 -33.26
C VAL A 222 0.69 0.96 -32.83
N SER A 223 0.52 2.24 -33.17
CA SER A 223 -0.66 3.03 -32.80
C SER A 223 -1.94 2.63 -33.54
N SER A 224 -1.82 2.00 -34.72
CA SER A 224 -2.99 1.50 -35.47
C SER A 224 -3.45 0.12 -35.02
N VAL A 225 -2.65 -0.59 -34.22
CA VAL A 225 -3.04 -1.87 -33.61
C VAL A 225 -4.04 -1.60 -32.49
N ASN A 226 -5.26 -2.12 -32.64
CA ASN A 226 -6.23 -2.14 -31.54
C ASN A 226 -5.79 -3.18 -30.50
N THR A 227 -5.27 -2.71 -29.37
CA THR A 227 -4.82 -3.57 -28.27
C THR A 227 -5.95 -3.98 -27.32
N GLY A 228 -7.19 -3.53 -27.55
CA GLY A 228 -8.33 -3.84 -26.68
C GLY A 228 -8.31 -3.14 -25.32
N GLY A 229 -7.40 -2.19 -25.12
CA GLY A 229 -7.19 -1.47 -23.86
C GLY A 229 -6.03 -2.02 -23.03
N GLU A 230 -5.89 -1.52 -21.80
CA GLU A 230 -4.88 -2.03 -20.87
C GLU A 230 -5.43 -3.29 -20.18
N GLN A 231 -4.83 -4.44 -20.49
CA GLN A 231 -5.07 -5.69 -19.77
C GLN A 231 -3.91 -5.98 -18.83
N TYR A 232 -4.21 -6.32 -17.57
CA TYR A 232 -3.21 -6.68 -16.57
C TYR A 232 -3.17 -8.20 -16.39
N ARG A 233 -1.97 -8.75 -16.19
CA ARG A 233 -1.74 -10.20 -16.07
C ARG A 233 -2.57 -10.82 -14.96
N VAL A 234 -2.61 -10.17 -13.79
CA VAL A 234 -3.40 -10.62 -12.64
C VAL A 234 -4.90 -10.70 -12.97
N ASP A 235 -5.41 -9.72 -13.71
CA ASP A 235 -6.82 -9.66 -14.11
C ASP A 235 -7.14 -10.83 -15.06
N CYS A 236 -6.26 -11.12 -16.04
CA CYS A 236 -6.40 -12.26 -16.94
C CYS A 236 -6.32 -13.60 -16.19
N ILE A 237 -5.42 -13.72 -15.21
CA ILE A 237 -5.28 -14.93 -14.38
C ILE A 237 -6.55 -15.17 -13.56
N ALA A 238 -7.10 -14.12 -12.95
CA ALA A 238 -8.34 -14.20 -12.18
C ALA A 238 -9.53 -14.58 -13.07
N GLU A 239 -9.67 -13.93 -14.23
CA GLU A 239 -10.74 -14.19 -15.19
C GLU A 239 -10.69 -15.63 -15.72
N ALA A 240 -9.51 -16.12 -16.07
CA ALA A 240 -9.31 -17.50 -16.50
C ALA A 240 -9.69 -18.53 -15.42
N ALA A 241 -9.57 -18.16 -14.14
CA ALA A 241 -10.02 -18.96 -13.00
C ALA A 241 -11.49 -18.73 -12.61
N GLY A 242 -12.24 -17.90 -13.36
CA GLY A 242 -13.66 -17.62 -13.09
C GLY A 242 -13.91 -16.60 -11.98
N HIS A 243 -12.94 -15.74 -11.69
CA HIS A 243 -13.02 -14.68 -10.68
C HIS A 243 -13.01 -13.28 -11.31
N LEU A 244 -13.49 -12.28 -10.56
CA LEU A 244 -13.46 -10.88 -10.98
C LEU A 244 -12.50 -10.08 -10.12
N VAL A 245 -11.60 -9.31 -10.73
CA VAL A 245 -10.78 -8.32 -10.03
C VAL A 245 -11.50 -6.97 -9.99
N VAL A 246 -11.50 -6.33 -8.82
CA VAL A 246 -11.96 -4.95 -8.65
C VAL A 246 -10.85 -4.12 -8.01
N ARG A 247 -10.40 -3.08 -8.70
CA ARG A 247 -9.29 -2.23 -8.25
C ARG A 247 -9.77 -1.05 -7.43
N LEU A 248 -9.13 -0.83 -6.28
CA LEU A 248 -9.33 0.35 -5.45
C LEU A 248 -8.81 1.59 -6.16
N GLN A 249 -9.52 2.69 -6.00
CA GLN A 249 -9.10 3.95 -6.57
C GLN A 249 -7.88 4.51 -5.80
N PRO A 250 -6.99 5.26 -6.47
CA PRO A 250 -5.86 5.88 -5.80
C PRO A 250 -6.30 6.67 -4.56
N TYR A 251 -5.48 6.62 -3.50
CA TYR A 251 -5.68 7.35 -2.24
C TYR A 251 -6.90 6.94 -1.41
N HIS A 252 -7.45 5.73 -1.64
CA HIS A 252 -8.62 5.23 -0.91
C HIS A 252 -8.38 3.91 -0.16
N CYS A 253 -7.24 3.79 0.55
CA CYS A 253 -6.96 2.59 1.35
C CYS A 253 -8.02 2.32 2.43
N GLN A 254 -8.77 3.34 2.88
CA GLN A 254 -9.91 3.18 3.79
C GLN A 254 -11.07 2.36 3.21
N LEU A 255 -11.10 2.14 1.89
CA LEU A 255 -12.06 1.26 1.23
C LEU A 255 -11.58 -0.20 1.17
N ASN A 256 -10.40 -0.50 1.72
CA ASN A 256 -9.86 -1.84 1.88
C ASN A 256 -9.86 -2.25 3.37
N PRO A 257 -10.83 -3.05 3.83
CA PRO A 257 -10.93 -3.44 5.24
C PRO A 257 -9.69 -4.15 5.79
N ILE A 258 -8.94 -4.86 4.95
CA ILE A 258 -7.72 -5.57 5.36
C ILE A 258 -6.66 -4.62 5.95
N GLU A 259 -6.67 -3.33 5.60
CA GLU A 259 -5.77 -2.32 6.18
C GLU A 259 -6.03 -2.12 7.68
N LEU A 260 -7.29 -2.21 8.12
CA LEU A 260 -7.66 -2.19 9.53
C LEU A 260 -7.25 -3.49 10.23
N VAL A 261 -7.45 -4.62 9.56
CA VAL A 261 -7.01 -5.94 10.04
C VAL A 261 -5.49 -5.97 10.23
N TRP A 262 -4.75 -5.36 9.31
CA TRP A 262 -3.30 -5.19 9.45
C TRP A 262 -2.91 -4.33 10.64
N SER A 263 -3.69 -3.30 10.96
CA SER A 263 -3.46 -2.53 12.18
C SER A 263 -3.55 -3.41 13.43
N ASP A 264 -4.49 -4.35 13.46
CA ASP A 264 -4.67 -5.28 14.59
C ASP A 264 -3.52 -6.28 14.71
N VAL A 265 -3.12 -6.91 13.60
CA VAL A 265 -1.98 -7.83 13.57
C VAL A 265 -0.70 -7.11 14.03
N LYS A 266 -0.44 -5.91 13.49
CA LYS A 266 0.71 -5.09 13.88
C LYS A 266 0.64 -4.65 15.35
N GLY A 267 -0.55 -4.31 15.83
CA GLY A 267 -0.79 -3.96 17.24
C GLY A 267 -0.49 -5.13 18.18
N PHE A 268 -0.89 -6.35 17.81
CA PHE A 268 -0.54 -7.57 18.53
C PHE A 268 0.98 -7.77 18.57
N VAL A 269 1.65 -7.77 17.41
CA VAL A 269 3.11 -7.91 17.33
C VAL A 269 3.81 -6.85 18.18
N ALA A 270 3.41 -5.59 18.06
CA ALA A 270 3.98 -4.47 18.82
C ALA A 270 3.83 -4.64 20.34
N SER A 271 2.80 -5.36 20.79
CA SER A 271 2.56 -5.62 22.22
C SER A 271 3.39 -6.80 22.77
N GLN A 272 3.78 -7.74 21.91
CA GLN A 272 4.50 -8.95 22.29
C GLN A 272 5.99 -8.91 21.95
N ASN A 273 6.42 -8.02 21.06
CA ASN A 273 7.81 -7.91 20.62
C ASN A 273 8.70 -7.34 21.73
N LYS A 274 9.54 -8.19 22.31
CA LYS A 274 10.47 -7.86 23.41
C LYS A 274 11.95 -7.87 23.00
N THR A 275 12.30 -8.58 21.93
CA THR A 275 13.71 -8.84 21.56
C THR A 275 14.18 -7.97 20.40
N PHE A 276 13.25 -7.45 19.60
CA PHE A 276 13.50 -6.67 18.39
C PHE A 276 14.32 -7.41 17.33
N LYS A 277 14.30 -8.75 17.36
CA LYS A 277 14.95 -9.61 16.37
C LYS A 277 13.92 -10.19 15.42
N LEU A 278 14.22 -10.16 14.13
CA LEU A 278 13.29 -10.60 13.09
C LEU A 278 12.84 -12.06 13.26
N GLN A 279 13.76 -12.92 13.72
CA GLN A 279 13.49 -14.34 14.01
C GLN A 279 12.43 -14.55 15.09
N ASP A 280 12.31 -13.62 16.04
CA ASP A 280 11.32 -13.70 17.13
C ASP A 280 10.03 -12.97 16.75
N VAL A 281 10.12 -11.96 15.86
CA VAL A 281 8.96 -11.23 15.34
C VAL A 281 8.15 -12.08 14.36
N GLU A 282 8.79 -12.93 13.57
CA GLU A 282 8.12 -13.76 12.56
C GLU A 282 7.04 -14.70 13.15
N PRO A 283 7.31 -15.47 14.22
CA PRO A 283 6.25 -16.22 14.92
C PRO A 283 5.11 -15.33 15.45
N LEU A 284 5.42 -14.11 15.92
CA LEU A 284 4.39 -13.18 16.41
C LEU A 284 3.47 -12.69 15.30
N VAL A 285 3.97 -12.57 14.06
CA VAL A 285 3.13 -12.23 12.91
C VAL A 285 2.10 -13.34 12.65
N TRP A 286 2.54 -14.60 12.61
CA TRP A 286 1.66 -15.75 12.44
C TRP A 286 0.62 -15.89 13.56
N GLN A 287 1.05 -15.69 14.81
CA GLN A 287 0.13 -15.64 15.96
C GLN A 287 -0.86 -14.48 15.84
N GLY A 288 -0.40 -13.31 15.41
CA GLY A 288 -1.24 -12.13 15.21
C GLY A 288 -2.32 -12.37 14.15
N ILE A 289 -1.97 -13.00 13.03
CA ILE A 289 -2.91 -13.43 11.99
C ILE A 289 -3.97 -14.37 12.57
N THR A 290 -3.54 -15.37 13.35
CA THR A 290 -4.43 -16.36 13.97
C THR A 290 -5.40 -15.75 14.99
N GLN A 291 -5.04 -14.63 15.62
CA GLN A 291 -5.91 -13.92 16.56
C GLN A 291 -6.95 -13.02 15.90
N VAL A 292 -6.90 -12.82 14.58
CA VAL A 292 -7.91 -12.05 13.88
C VAL A 292 -9.17 -12.91 13.75
N THR A 293 -10.21 -12.52 14.47
CA THR A 293 -11.52 -13.18 14.41
C THR A 293 -12.38 -12.64 13.27
N VAL A 294 -13.44 -13.37 12.95
CA VAL A 294 -14.45 -12.98 11.96
C VAL A 294 -15.09 -11.63 12.33
N GLU A 295 -15.30 -11.36 13.61
CA GLU A 295 -15.89 -10.11 14.11
C GLU A 295 -15.02 -8.89 13.82
N LYS A 296 -13.70 -9.05 13.68
CA LYS A 296 -12.81 -7.95 13.29
C LYS A 296 -12.92 -7.59 11.82
N TRP A 297 -13.42 -8.52 11.00
CA TRP A 297 -13.65 -8.31 9.58
C TRP A 297 -15.04 -7.70 9.28
N LYS A 298 -15.98 -7.83 10.21
CA LYS A 298 -17.34 -7.27 10.12
C LYS A 298 -17.38 -5.82 10.59
#